data_AF-A0A016V2E9-F1
#
_entry.id   AF-A0A016V2E9-F1
#
_cell.length_a   1.000
_cell.length_b   1.000
_cell.length_c   1.000
_cell.angle_alpha   90.00
_cell.angle_beta   90.00
_cell.angle_gamma   90.00
#
_symmetry.space_group_name_H-M   'P 1'
#
loop_
_entity.id
_entity.type
_entity.pdbx_description
1 polymer ?
#
loop_
_entity_poly.entity_id
_entity_poly.type
_entity_poly.pdbx_seq_one_letter_code
_entity_poly.pdbx_strand_id
1 'polypeptide(L)'
;MTSLITLVACAFYLLVITTSAEAEAAEEESKKKFMAECNEKLGDKAIGNPHARKMLFAEVQIAKGQWNNLMEYSCDLEKLARNLVTEPLGIVGPPYKVTFDAGDGTLNLKDSAKKWKDQLQKMGEKKKVGCNFSKGKKRYMVACVFE
;
A
#
# COMPACT_ATOMS: atom_id res chain seq x y z
N MET A 1 -12.79 -46.65 -39.48
CA MET A 1 -13.43 -45.64 -38.60
C MET A 1 -12.43 -45.29 -37.51
N THR A 2 -11.55 -44.34 -37.81
CA THR A 2 -10.45 -43.94 -36.93
C THR A 2 -10.58 -42.47 -36.61
N SER A 3 -10.61 -42.21 -35.30
CA SER A 3 -9.96 -41.06 -34.66
C SER A 3 -10.47 -39.66 -35.03
N LEU A 4 -11.50 -39.19 -34.32
CA LEU A 4 -11.93 -37.78 -34.32
C LEU A 4 -12.23 -37.23 -32.92
N ILE A 5 -11.83 -37.93 -31.85
CA ILE A 5 -12.15 -37.52 -30.46
C ILE A 5 -10.94 -36.86 -29.75
N THR A 6 -9.73 -36.92 -30.32
CA THR A 6 -8.51 -36.44 -29.64
C THR A 6 -8.17 -34.95 -29.82
N LEU A 7 -8.95 -34.17 -30.58
CA LEU A 7 -8.59 -32.77 -30.90
C LEU A 7 -9.33 -31.68 -30.11
N VAL A 8 -10.31 -32.04 -29.26
CA VAL A 8 -11.11 -31.04 -28.53
C VAL A 8 -10.59 -30.74 -27.11
N ALA A 9 -9.65 -31.55 -26.59
CA ALA A 9 -9.12 -31.35 -25.24
C ALA A 9 -7.99 -30.29 -25.15
N CYS A 10 -7.27 -29.99 -26.24
CA CYS A 10 -6.15 -29.03 -26.21
C CYS A 10 -6.58 -27.56 -26.35
N ALA A 11 -7.78 -27.27 -26.87
CA ALA A 11 -8.25 -25.89 -27.05
C ALA A 11 -8.65 -25.22 -25.72
N PHE A 12 -9.12 -26.00 -24.74
CA PHE A 12 -9.52 -25.46 -23.43
C PHE A 12 -8.33 -25.13 -22.52
N TYR A 13 -7.18 -25.80 -22.68
CA TYR A 13 -5.98 -25.47 -21.90
C TYR A 13 -5.29 -24.18 -22.38
N LEU A 14 -5.47 -23.77 -23.65
CA LEU A 14 -4.89 -22.54 -24.18
C LEU A 14 -5.69 -21.28 -23.81
N LEU A 15 -7.00 -21.40 -23.55
CA LEU A 15 -7.85 -20.27 -23.14
C LEU A 15 -7.67 -19.84 -21.68
N VAL A 16 -7.17 -20.72 -20.82
CA VAL A 16 -6.96 -20.42 -19.39
C VAL A 16 -5.66 -19.64 -19.15
N ILE A 17 -4.69 -19.73 -20.06
CA ILE A 17 -3.38 -19.07 -19.91
C ILE A 17 -3.46 -17.59 -20.29
N THR A 18 -4.32 -17.22 -21.25
CA THR A 18 -4.45 -15.82 -21.71
C THR A 18 -5.10 -14.90 -20.67
N THR A 19 -6.04 -15.42 -19.86
CA THR A 19 -6.74 -14.61 -18.84
C THR A 19 -5.87 -14.24 -17.65
N SER A 20 -4.86 -15.07 -17.34
CA SER A 20 -3.98 -14.85 -16.18
C SER A 20 -3.01 -13.70 -16.43
N ALA A 21 -2.40 -13.65 -17.62
CA ALA A 21 -1.48 -12.57 -18.00
C ALA A 21 -2.20 -11.22 -18.16
N GLU A 22 -3.44 -11.22 -18.68
CA GLU A 22 -4.25 -10.00 -18.79
C GLU A 22 -4.73 -9.50 -17.42
N ALA A 23 -5.10 -10.40 -16.51
CA ALA A 23 -5.45 -10.05 -15.14
C ALA A 23 -4.25 -9.50 -14.36
N GLU A 24 -3.07 -10.11 -14.49
CA GLU A 24 -1.83 -9.62 -13.90
C GLU A 24 -1.41 -8.26 -14.48
N ALA A 25 -1.54 -8.07 -15.79
CA ALA A 25 -1.26 -6.80 -16.45
C ALA A 25 -2.24 -5.69 -16.01
N ALA A 26 -3.53 -6.00 -15.91
CA ALA A 26 -4.55 -5.07 -15.41
C ALA A 26 -4.34 -4.73 -13.93
N GLU A 27 -3.93 -5.70 -13.11
CA GLU A 27 -3.57 -5.48 -11.71
C GLU A 27 -2.30 -4.61 -11.59
N GLU A 28 -1.31 -4.82 -12.45
CA GLU A 28 -0.09 -4.03 -12.48
C GLU A 28 -0.33 -2.60 -12.99
N GLU A 29 -1.21 -2.42 -13.97
CA GLU A 29 -1.62 -1.12 -14.49
C GLU A 29 -2.45 -0.34 -13.46
N SER A 30 -3.42 -1.00 -12.81
CA SER A 30 -4.13 -0.50 -11.62
C SER A 30 -3.14 -0.07 -10.54
N LYS A 31 -2.13 -0.90 -10.26
CA LYS A 31 -1.06 -0.61 -9.30
C LYS A 31 -0.18 0.59 -9.69
N LYS A 32 0.03 0.86 -10.98
CA LYS A 32 0.75 2.05 -11.44
C LYS A 32 -0.13 3.30 -11.37
N LYS A 33 -1.42 3.16 -11.66
CA LYS A 33 -2.40 4.26 -11.68
C LYS A 33 -2.64 4.88 -10.30
N PHE A 34 -2.82 4.07 -9.25
CA PHE A 34 -3.08 4.62 -7.90
C PHE A 34 -1.89 5.41 -7.33
N MET A 35 -0.66 5.04 -7.71
CA MET A 35 0.56 5.75 -7.29
C MET A 35 0.67 7.12 -7.95
N ALA A 36 0.21 7.28 -9.19
CA ALA A 36 0.13 8.59 -9.84
C ALA A 36 -1.00 9.46 -9.25
N GLU A 37 -2.13 8.84 -8.94
CA GLU A 37 -3.36 9.52 -8.47
C GLU A 37 -3.15 10.36 -7.21
N CYS A 38 -2.41 9.85 -6.21
CA CYS A 38 -2.19 10.64 -4.99
C CYS A 38 -1.29 11.86 -5.23
N ASN A 39 -0.36 11.79 -6.19
CA ASN A 39 0.46 12.96 -6.54
C ASN A 39 -0.38 14.03 -7.22
N GLU A 40 -1.29 13.63 -8.11
CA GLU A 40 -2.22 14.54 -8.78
C GLU A 40 -3.20 15.19 -7.78
N LYS A 41 -3.78 14.39 -6.87
CA LYS A 41 -4.76 14.87 -5.88
C LYS A 41 -4.16 15.73 -4.77
N LEU A 42 -2.95 15.41 -4.31
CA LEU A 42 -2.38 16.00 -3.09
C LEU A 42 -1.25 17.00 -3.37
N GLY A 43 -0.65 16.99 -4.56
CA GLY A 43 0.46 17.86 -4.90
C GLY A 43 1.65 17.69 -3.93
N ASP A 44 2.06 18.79 -3.30
CA ASP A 44 3.15 18.84 -2.32
C ASP A 44 2.83 18.12 -0.98
N LYS A 45 1.56 17.75 -0.76
CA LYS A 45 1.13 17.01 0.42
C LYS A 45 1.39 15.51 0.31
N ALA A 46 1.60 15.01 -0.90
CA ALA A 46 1.85 13.59 -1.16
C ALA A 46 3.28 13.15 -0.80
N ILE A 47 3.48 11.83 -0.66
CA ILE A 47 4.82 11.23 -0.75
C ILE A 47 5.31 11.40 -2.20
N GLY A 48 6.12 12.42 -2.45
CA GLY A 48 6.61 12.75 -3.78
C GLY A 48 7.56 11.71 -4.40
N ASN A 49 8.03 10.72 -3.64
CA ASN A 49 8.82 9.61 -4.15
C ASN A 49 7.94 8.34 -4.32
N PRO A 50 7.57 7.95 -5.55
CA PRO A 50 6.69 6.81 -5.79
C PRO A 50 7.27 5.48 -5.28
N HIS A 51 8.59 5.30 -5.34
CA HIS A 51 9.24 4.10 -4.82
C HIS A 51 9.13 4.02 -3.29
N ALA A 52 9.32 5.15 -2.59
CA ALA A 52 9.14 5.21 -1.15
C ALA A 52 7.69 4.93 -0.73
N ARG A 53 6.70 5.46 -1.47
CA ARG A 53 5.28 5.17 -1.22
C ARG A 53 4.98 3.68 -1.41
N LYS A 54 5.40 3.10 -2.54
CA LYS A 54 5.22 1.67 -2.83
C LYS A 54 5.87 0.79 -1.77
N MET A 55 7.10 1.13 -1.36
CA MET A 55 7.83 0.41 -0.32
C MET A 55 7.10 0.45 1.02
N LEU A 56 6.71 1.65 1.49
CA LEU A 56 6.02 1.79 2.77
C LEU A 56 4.69 1.04 2.77
N PHE A 57 3.92 1.15 1.69
CA PHE A 57 2.66 0.42 1.54
C PHE A 57 2.85 -1.09 1.53
N ALA A 58 3.86 -1.60 0.81
CA ALA A 58 4.19 -3.01 0.80
C ALA A 58 4.54 -3.49 2.22
N GLU A 59 5.52 -2.86 2.89
CA GLU A 59 5.98 -3.25 4.22
C GLU A 59 4.86 -3.22 5.28
N VAL A 60 3.90 -2.29 5.17
CA VAL A 60 2.70 -2.28 6.03
C VAL A 60 1.82 -3.51 5.79
N GLN A 61 1.59 -3.90 4.53
CA GLN A 61 0.84 -5.13 4.21
C GLN A 61 1.57 -6.38 4.73
N ILE A 62 2.91 -6.43 4.58
CA ILE A 62 3.75 -7.51 5.12
C ILE A 62 3.57 -7.60 6.64
N ALA A 63 3.74 -6.48 7.34
CA ALA A 63 3.70 -6.44 8.79
C ALA A 63 2.31 -6.76 9.35
N LYS A 64 1.23 -6.33 8.66
CA LYS A 64 -0.15 -6.68 9.01
C LYS A 64 -0.46 -8.17 8.80
N GLY A 65 0.30 -8.87 7.95
CA GLY A 65 0.10 -10.29 7.66
C GLY A 65 -1.04 -10.57 6.67
N GLN A 66 -1.45 -9.57 5.89
CA GLN A 66 -2.57 -9.66 4.94
C GLN A 66 -2.09 -9.85 3.49
N TRP A 67 -1.16 -10.78 3.25
CA TRP A 67 -0.67 -11.07 1.91
C TRP A 67 -1.76 -11.54 0.92
N ASN A 68 -2.84 -12.14 1.44
CA ASN A 68 -3.97 -12.66 0.65
C ASN A 68 -5.22 -11.75 0.68
N ASN A 69 -5.18 -10.65 1.44
CA ASN A 69 -6.26 -9.67 1.54
C ASN A 69 -5.68 -8.31 1.12
N LEU A 70 -5.73 -8.03 -0.18
CA LEU A 70 -5.17 -6.82 -0.77
C LEU A 70 -5.74 -5.60 -0.03
N MET A 71 -4.90 -4.94 0.76
CA MET A 71 -5.24 -3.63 1.31
C MET A 71 -5.38 -2.66 0.16
N GLU A 72 -6.24 -1.65 0.32
CA GLU A 72 -6.38 -0.57 -0.63
C GLU A 72 -5.63 0.66 -0.13
N TYR A 73 -4.86 1.29 -1.01
CA TYR A 73 -4.19 2.53 -0.69
C TYR A 73 -5.13 3.73 -0.95
N SER A 74 -5.30 4.60 0.04
CA SER A 74 -6.18 5.77 -0.05
C SER A 74 -5.39 7.07 0.04
N CYS A 75 -5.53 7.93 -0.98
CA CYS A 75 -4.95 9.27 -0.98
C CYS A 75 -5.55 10.17 0.12
N ASP A 76 -6.83 9.96 0.48
CA ASP A 76 -7.46 10.69 1.58
C ASP A 76 -6.84 10.32 2.93
N LEU A 77 -6.52 9.03 3.13
CA LEU A 77 -5.79 8.58 4.31
C LEU A 77 -4.32 9.03 4.29
N GLU A 78 -3.68 9.14 3.12
CA GLU A 78 -2.33 9.74 2.98
C GLU A 78 -2.34 11.22 3.38
N LYS A 79 -3.40 11.95 3.01
CA LYS A 79 -3.61 13.34 3.44
C LYS A 79 -3.82 13.45 4.95
N LEU A 80 -4.56 12.53 5.58
CA LEU A 80 -4.68 12.49 7.04
C LEU A 80 -3.34 12.14 7.71
N ALA A 81 -2.60 11.18 7.16
CA ALA A 81 -1.27 10.83 7.65
C ALA A 81 -0.29 12.00 7.56
N ARG A 82 -0.40 12.87 6.53
CA ARG A 82 0.41 14.08 6.41
C ARG A 82 0.26 15.01 7.61
N ASN A 83 -0.95 15.12 8.17
CA ASN A 83 -1.20 15.96 9.35
C ASN A 83 -0.45 15.46 10.58
N LEU A 84 -0.15 14.16 10.65
CA LEU A 84 0.56 13.54 11.78
C LEU A 84 2.08 13.66 11.68
N VAL A 85 2.62 14.11 10.54
CA VAL A 85 4.07 14.17 10.29
C VAL A 85 4.55 15.57 9.88
N THR A 86 3.67 16.56 9.96
CA THR A 86 3.98 17.97 9.69
C THR A 86 3.86 18.77 10.98
N GLU A 87 4.73 19.75 11.19
CA GLU A 87 4.65 20.64 12.35
C GLU A 87 3.73 21.84 12.07
N PRO A 88 2.84 22.22 13.01
CA PRO A 88 2.55 21.54 14.26
C PRO A 88 1.79 20.21 14.03
N LEU A 89 2.06 19.22 14.88
CA LEU A 89 1.39 17.91 14.80
C LEU A 89 -0.13 18.06 14.84
N GLY A 90 -0.80 17.54 13.83
CA GLY A 90 -2.25 17.39 13.78
C GLY A 90 -2.74 16.22 14.61
N ILE A 91 -4.07 16.11 14.73
CA ILE A 91 -4.76 15.03 15.45
C ILE A 91 -5.62 14.27 14.45
N VAL A 92 -5.52 12.93 14.47
CA VAL A 92 -6.42 12.03 13.76
C VAL A 92 -7.12 11.15 14.80
N GLY A 93 -8.41 11.39 14.99
CA GLY A 93 -9.23 10.71 15.99
C GLY A 93 -10.02 9.52 15.43
N PRO A 94 -10.88 8.90 16.25
CA PRO A 94 -11.83 7.88 15.80
C PRO A 94 -12.68 8.38 14.61
N PRO A 95 -13.06 7.50 13.65
CA PRO A 95 -12.97 6.04 13.70
C PRO A 95 -11.63 5.44 13.23
N TYR A 96 -10.64 6.29 12.92
CA TYR A 96 -9.38 5.87 12.35
C TYR A 96 -8.46 5.17 13.35
N LYS A 97 -7.61 4.27 12.85
CA LYS A 97 -6.45 3.75 13.58
C LYS A 97 -5.18 4.36 12.99
N VAL A 98 -4.18 4.56 13.83
CA VAL A 98 -2.95 5.28 13.45
C VAL A 98 -1.73 4.50 13.92
N THR A 99 -0.77 4.26 13.03
CA THR A 99 0.61 3.95 13.42
C THR A 99 1.46 5.20 13.31
N PHE A 100 2.45 5.33 14.19
CA PHE A 100 3.37 6.46 14.21
C PHE A 100 4.75 6.00 14.68
N ASP A 101 5.80 6.52 14.08
CA ASP A 101 7.18 6.39 14.53
C ASP A 101 7.90 7.72 14.27
N ALA A 102 8.74 8.13 15.22
CA ALA A 102 9.57 9.31 15.11
C ALA A 102 10.90 9.05 15.80
N GLY A 103 11.96 9.65 15.27
CA GLY A 103 13.30 9.46 15.82
C GLY A 103 14.31 10.40 15.21
N ASP A 104 15.50 10.39 15.80
CA ASP A 104 16.67 11.06 15.23
C ASP A 104 17.34 10.18 14.16
N GLY A 105 18.00 10.80 13.19
CA GLY A 105 18.75 10.13 12.12
C GLY A 105 17.97 9.88 10.82
N THR A 106 18.40 8.87 10.07
CA THR A 106 17.85 8.54 8.75
C THR A 106 16.61 7.65 8.87
N LEU A 107 15.51 8.07 8.24
CA LEU A 107 14.29 7.26 8.18
C LEU A 107 14.54 5.94 7.45
N ASN A 108 14.28 4.83 8.14
CA ASN A 108 14.13 3.50 7.56
C ASN A 108 12.65 3.09 7.60
N LEU A 109 12.00 3.08 6.42
CA LEU A 109 10.58 2.76 6.27
C LEU A 109 10.27 1.31 6.67
N LYS A 110 11.18 0.38 6.35
CA LYS A 110 11.03 -1.05 6.66
C LYS A 110 11.09 -1.28 8.17
N ASP A 111 12.06 -0.67 8.84
CA ASP A 111 12.18 -0.79 10.30
C ASP A 111 10.97 -0.16 11.01
N SER A 112 10.47 0.97 10.51
CA SER A 112 9.26 1.62 11.03
C SER A 112 8.05 0.69 10.93
N ALA A 113 7.80 0.10 9.75
CA ALA A 113 6.71 -0.85 9.56
C ALA A 113 6.86 -2.11 10.44
N LYS A 114 8.09 -2.63 10.60
CA LYS A 114 8.38 -3.78 11.45
C LYS A 114 8.05 -3.50 12.92
N LYS A 115 8.36 -2.31 13.45
CA LYS A 115 8.01 -1.92 14.83
C LYS A 115 6.51 -1.95 15.07
N TRP A 116 5.71 -1.68 14.05
CA TRP A 116 4.24 -1.64 14.17
C TRP A 116 3.57 -3.01 14.01
N LYS A 117 4.31 -4.10 13.76
CA LYS A 117 3.74 -5.42 13.45
C LYS A 117 2.61 -5.82 14.38
N ASP A 118 2.84 -5.83 15.69
CA ASP A 118 1.84 -6.26 16.67
C ASP A 118 0.61 -5.33 16.69
N GLN A 119 0.82 -4.04 16.49
CA GLN A 119 -0.25 -3.05 16.40
C GLN A 119 -1.09 -3.29 15.13
N LEU A 120 -0.45 -3.47 13.97
CA LEU A 120 -1.08 -3.70 12.68
C LEU A 120 -1.92 -4.98 12.67
N GLN A 121 -1.38 -6.05 13.26
CA GLN A 121 -2.08 -7.33 13.41
C GLN A 121 -3.34 -7.19 14.27
N LYS A 122 -3.31 -6.35 15.32
CA LYS A 122 -4.47 -6.05 16.18
C LYS A 122 -5.51 -5.13 15.54
N MET A 123 -5.22 -4.49 14.41
CA MET A 123 -6.20 -3.61 13.73
C MET A 123 -7.32 -4.38 13.00
N GLY A 124 -7.27 -5.72 12.94
CA GLY A 124 -8.35 -6.53 12.36
C GLY A 124 -8.65 -6.20 10.89
N GLU A 125 -9.94 -6.02 10.58
CA GLU A 125 -10.50 -5.89 9.21
C GLU A 125 -10.30 -4.53 8.53
N LYS A 126 -9.51 -3.62 9.12
CA LYS A 126 -9.13 -2.35 8.48
C LYS A 126 -8.36 -2.61 7.18
N LYS A 127 -8.99 -2.34 6.03
CA LYS A 127 -8.48 -2.69 4.69
C LYS A 127 -7.98 -1.49 3.91
N LYS A 128 -8.32 -0.26 4.32
CA LYS A 128 -7.80 0.95 3.68
C LYS A 128 -6.64 1.51 4.48
N VAL A 129 -5.61 2.00 3.79
CA VAL A 129 -4.46 2.65 4.41
C VAL A 129 -3.97 3.81 3.57
N GLY A 130 -3.49 4.85 4.22
CA GLY A 130 -2.66 5.86 3.58
C GLY A 130 -1.57 6.30 4.53
N CYS A 131 -0.36 6.50 4.00
CA CYS A 131 0.82 6.79 4.82
C CYS A 131 1.49 8.07 4.36
N ASN A 132 2.20 8.73 5.28
CA ASN A 132 3.03 9.87 4.96
C ASN A 132 4.26 9.90 5.88
N PHE A 133 5.29 10.62 5.47
CA PHE A 133 6.48 10.84 6.29
C PHE A 133 7.09 12.21 6.03
N SER A 134 7.76 12.74 7.04
CA SER A 134 8.64 13.89 6.92
C SER A 134 10.06 13.53 7.31
N LYS A 135 11.02 14.17 6.64
CA LYS A 135 12.45 14.05 6.91
C LYS A 135 13.01 15.45 7.11
N GLY A 136 13.34 15.79 8.34
CA GLY A 136 14.17 16.94 8.66
C GLY A 136 15.66 16.59 8.59
N LYS A 137 16.54 17.59 8.80
CA LYS A 137 18.00 17.40 8.76
C LYS A 137 18.54 16.35 9.74
N LYS A 138 17.83 16.11 10.85
CA LYS A 138 18.25 15.18 11.91
C LYS A 138 17.11 14.33 12.47
N ARG A 139 15.88 14.51 12.00
CA ARG A 139 14.69 13.88 12.59
C ARG A 139 13.78 13.37 11.50
N TYR A 140 13.11 12.26 11.76
CA TYR A 140 12.06 11.75 10.92
C TYR A 140 10.77 11.58 11.71
N MET A 141 9.66 11.64 10.96
CA MET A 141 8.35 11.21 11.42
C MET A 141 7.71 10.41 10.29
N VAL A 142 7.03 9.32 10.64
CA VAL A 142 6.26 8.51 9.69
C VAL A 142 4.98 8.05 10.35
N ALA A 143 3.88 8.13 9.62
CA ALA A 143 2.57 7.72 10.08
C ALA A 143 1.80 6.98 8.99
N CYS A 144 0.92 6.07 9.40
CA CYS A 144 -0.11 5.50 8.54
C CYS A 144 -1.47 5.59 9.23
N VAL A 145 -2.50 5.93 8.47
CA VAL A 145 -3.89 6.01 8.92
C VAL A 145 -4.68 4.90 8.25
N PHE A 146 -5.55 4.25 9.02
CA PHE A 146 -6.28 3.05 8.61
C PHE A 146 -7.78 3.20 8.84
N GLU A 147 -8.57 2.65 7.91
CA GLU A 147 -10.03 2.62 7.92
C GLU A 147 -10.60 1.24 7.55
#